data_AF-A0A6I4IBX1-F1
#
_entry.id   AF-A0A6I4IBX1-F1
#
_cell.length_a   1.000
_cell.length_b   1.000
_cell.length_c   1.000
_cell.angle_alpha   90.00
_cell.angle_beta   90.00
_cell.angle_gamma   90.00
#
_symmetry.space_group_name_H-M   'P 1'
#
loop_
_entity.id
_entity.type
_entity.pdbx_description
1 polymer ?
#
loop_
_entity_poly.entity_id
_entity_poly.type
_entity_poly.pdbx_seq_one_letter_code
_entity_poly.pdbx_strand_id
1 'polypeptide(L)'
;MQNLLRLFIHFTKPFWLYHFIFTVLGFYIIAGGGLVALILALPLKLAGYLGMFAYQTFFASQEFFYYRNAGVTIRSLFMLTFAIDMLLFITAVTIYLSLKSSHA
;
A
#
# COMPACT_ATOMS: atom_id res chain seq x y z
N MET A 1 23.60 -6.56 7.43
CA MET A 1 22.42 -5.67 7.58
C MET A 1 22.27 -4.62 6.48
N GLN A 2 23.30 -4.24 5.71
CA GLN A 2 23.27 -3.11 4.76
C GLN A 2 22.38 -3.26 3.49
N ASN A 3 21.71 -4.40 3.24
CA ASN A 3 20.95 -4.60 1.99
C ASN A 3 19.44 -4.80 2.15
N LEU A 4 18.87 -4.76 3.36
CA LEU A 4 17.42 -4.95 3.56
C LEU A 4 16.59 -3.83 2.90
N LEU A 5 17.07 -2.59 3.02
CA LEU A 5 16.40 -1.42 2.45
C LEU A 5 16.44 -1.46 0.91
N ARG A 6 17.55 -1.91 0.32
CA ARG A 6 17.64 -2.14 -1.14
C ARG A 6 16.71 -3.26 -1.59
N LEU A 7 16.64 -4.36 -0.83
CA LEU A 7 15.69 -5.44 -1.06
C LEU A 7 14.25 -4.94 -1.06
N PHE A 8 13.91 -4.11 -0.08
CA PHE A 8 12.59 -3.49 0.05
C PHE A 8 12.28 -2.56 -1.12
N ILE A 9 13.21 -1.68 -1.51
CA ILE A 9 13.03 -0.79 -2.66
C ILE A 9 12.83 -1.58 -3.95
N HIS A 10 13.64 -2.63 -4.16
CA HIS A 10 13.53 -3.46 -5.34
C HIS A 10 12.17 -4.17 -5.39
N PHE A 11 11.78 -4.74 -4.25
CA PHE A 11 10.51 -5.42 -4.05
C PHE A 11 9.30 -4.48 -4.28
N THR A 12 9.36 -3.25 -3.77
CA THR A 12 8.24 -2.29 -3.83
C THR A 12 8.09 -1.58 -5.17
N LYS A 13 9.16 -1.50 -5.97
CA LYS A 13 9.17 -0.79 -7.26
C LYS A 13 8.00 -1.15 -8.21
N PRO A 14 7.68 -2.42 -8.50
CA PRO A 14 6.57 -2.75 -9.41
C PRO A 14 5.20 -2.41 -8.81
N PHE A 15 5.08 -2.45 -7.49
CA PHE A 15 3.80 -2.26 -6.80
C PHE A 15 3.48 -0.80 -6.50
N TRP A 16 4.45 0.10 -6.62
CA TRP A 16 4.28 1.50 -6.27
C TRP A 16 3.20 2.19 -7.12
N LEU A 17 3.19 1.94 -8.44
CA LEU A 17 2.14 2.43 -9.35
C LEU A 17 0.77 1.88 -8.98
N TYR A 18 0.71 0.60 -8.63
CA TYR A 18 -0.53 -0.06 -8.25
C TYR A 18 -1.09 0.55 -6.97
N HIS A 19 -0.29 0.65 -5.90
CA HIS A 19 -0.67 1.34 -4.66
C HIS A 19 -1.08 2.80 -4.89
N PHE A 20 -0.37 3.51 -5.77
CA PHE A 20 -0.69 4.88 -6.13
C PHE A 20 -2.08 5.01 -6.75
N ILE A 21 -2.46 4.13 -7.68
CA ILE A 21 -3.81 4.13 -8.29
C ILE A 21 -4.90 3.95 -7.22
N PHE A 22 -4.76 2.96 -6.34
CA PHE A 22 -5.73 2.74 -5.26
C PHE A 22 -5.77 3.88 -4.24
N THR A 23 -4.63 4.54 -3.98
CA THR A 23 -4.58 5.76 -3.16
C THR A 23 -5.38 6.89 -3.80
N VAL A 24 -5.17 7.16 -5.09
CA VAL A 24 -5.87 8.23 -5.82
C VAL A 24 -7.37 7.96 -5.88
N LEU A 25 -7.78 6.72 -6.17
CA LEU A 25 -9.19 6.34 -6.18
C LEU A 25 -9.83 6.47 -4.80
N GLY A 26 -9.14 6.02 -3.75
CA GLY A 26 -9.61 6.17 -2.36
C GLY A 26 -9.77 7.65 -1.98
N PHE A 27 -8.81 8.49 -2.36
CA PHE A 27 -8.87 9.93 -2.14
C PHE A 27 -10.03 10.58 -2.88
N TYR A 28 -10.28 10.21 -4.14
CA TYR A 28 -11.39 10.73 -4.93
C TYR A 28 -12.74 10.44 -4.26
N ILE A 29 -12.93 9.21 -3.76
CA ILE A 29 -14.13 8.80 -3.04
C ILE A 29 -14.31 9.63 -1.76
N ILE A 30 -13.25 9.82 -0.98
CA ILE A 30 -13.28 10.61 0.26
C ILE A 30 -13.49 12.11 -0.03
N ALA A 31 -12.95 12.63 -1.13
CA ALA A 31 -13.13 14.03 -1.50
C ALA A 31 -14.60 14.37 -1.73
N GLY A 32 -15.33 13.48 -2.41
CA GLY A 32 -16.77 13.61 -2.69
C GLY A 32 -17.68 13.24 -1.52
N GLY A 33 -17.35 12.20 -0.74
CA GLY A 33 -18.22 11.66 0.32
C GLY A 33 -17.83 12.00 1.76
N GLY A 34 -16.72 12.71 1.98
CA GLY A 34 -16.23 13.07 3.31
C GLY A 34 -15.85 11.85 4.17
N LEU A 35 -16.08 11.96 5.48
CA LEU A 35 -15.66 10.94 6.45
C LEU A 35 -16.43 9.62 6.27
N VAL A 36 -17.71 9.68 5.85
CA VAL A 36 -18.54 8.47 5.60
C VAL A 36 -17.97 7.63 4.44
N ALA A 37 -17.35 8.28 3.45
CA ALA A 37 -16.70 7.61 2.33
C ALA A 37 -15.46 6.79 2.72
N LEU A 38 -14.91 6.94 3.94
CA LEU A 38 -13.85 6.06 4.45
C LEU A 38 -14.27 4.59 4.47
N ILE A 39 -15.55 4.31 4.75
CA ILE A 39 -16.09 2.95 4.80
C ILE A 39 -15.98 2.28 3.43
N LEU A 40 -16.04 3.04 2.34
CA LEU A 40 -15.91 2.55 0.97
C LEU A 40 -14.44 2.57 0.49
N ALA A 41 -13.64 3.54 0.94
CA ALA A 41 -12.24 3.67 0.55
C ALA A 41 -11.33 2.61 1.20
N LEU A 42 -11.63 2.15 2.43
CA LEU A 42 -10.84 1.13 3.12
C LEU A 42 -10.90 -0.25 2.44
N PRO A 43 -12.08 -0.80 2.07
CA PRO A 43 -12.17 -2.03 1.28
C PRO A 43 -11.47 -1.90 -0.08
N LEU A 44 -11.54 -0.74 -0.72
CA LEU A 44 -10.84 -0.50 -1.99
C LEU A 44 -9.32 -0.61 -1.82
N LYS A 45 -8.76 -0.03 -0.76
CA LYS A 45 -7.34 -0.21 -0.39
C LYS A 45 -7.00 -1.68 -0.12
N LEU A 46 -7.86 -2.41 0.59
CA LEU A 46 -7.68 -3.84 0.84
C LEU A 46 -7.74 -4.68 -0.45
N ALA A 47 -8.61 -4.33 -1.40
CA ALA A 47 -8.65 -4.96 -2.72
C ALA A 47 -7.34 -4.74 -3.49
N GLY A 48 -6.76 -3.55 -3.35
CA GLY A 48 -5.41 -3.27 -3.85
C GLY A 48 -4.39 -4.25 -3.24
N TYR A 49 -4.37 -4.40 -1.93
CA TYR A 49 -3.47 -5.34 -1.26
C TYR A 49 -3.68 -6.80 -1.70
N LEU A 50 -4.93 -7.25 -1.86
CA LEU A 50 -5.25 -8.59 -2.34
C LEU A 50 -4.77 -8.84 -3.77
N GLY A 51 -4.90 -7.83 -4.65
CA GLY A 51 -4.37 -7.91 -6.02
C GLY A 51 -2.85 -8.06 -6.05
N MET A 52 -2.14 -7.34 -5.17
CA MET A 52 -0.70 -7.44 -5.00
C MET A 52 -0.27 -8.83 -4.51
N PHE A 53 -0.98 -9.37 -3.50
CA PHE A 53 -0.76 -10.70 -2.97
C PHE A 53 -1.01 -11.80 -4.01
N ALA A 54 -2.09 -11.67 -4.78
CA ALA A 54 -2.40 -12.59 -5.88
C ALA A 54 -1.31 -12.55 -6.96
N TYR A 55 -0.96 -11.35 -7.46
CA TYR A 55 0.09 -11.19 -8.47
C TYR A 55 1.40 -11.86 -8.03
N GLN A 56 1.80 -11.67 -6.79
CA GLN A 56 3.02 -12.28 -6.28
C GLN A 56 2.92 -13.80 -6.13
N THR A 57 1.78 -14.31 -5.67
CA THR A 57 1.55 -15.76 -5.55
C THR A 57 1.63 -16.45 -6.91
N PHE A 58 1.17 -15.79 -7.98
CA PHE A 58 1.18 -16.35 -9.34
C PHE A 58 2.50 -16.14 -10.10
N PHE A 59 3.18 -15.00 -9.93
CA PHE A 59 4.32 -14.63 -10.78
C PHE A 59 5.70 -14.70 -10.11
N ALA A 60 5.80 -14.83 -8.78
CA ALA A 60 7.06 -14.62 -8.05
C ALA A 60 7.82 -15.91 -7.65
N SER A 61 7.67 -17.00 -8.40
CA SER A 61 8.35 -18.28 -8.10
C SER A 61 9.88 -18.16 -8.08
N GLN A 62 10.46 -17.27 -8.89
CA GLN A 62 11.92 -17.04 -8.92
C GLN A 62 12.41 -16.06 -7.84
N GLU A 63 11.60 -15.05 -7.52
CA GLU A 63 11.95 -14.07 -6.48
C GLU A 63 12.00 -14.71 -5.08
N PHE A 64 11.20 -15.76 -4.84
CA PHE A 64 11.21 -16.53 -3.60
C PHE A 64 12.61 -16.98 -3.16
N PHE A 65 13.46 -17.43 -4.10
CA PHE A 65 14.81 -17.89 -3.79
C PHE A 65 15.75 -16.75 -3.39
N TYR A 66 15.62 -15.58 -4.02
CA TYR A 66 16.44 -14.40 -3.73
C TYR A 66 16.19 -13.87 -2.33
N TYR A 67 14.91 -13.72 -1.94
CA TYR A 67 14.53 -13.21 -0.61
C TYR A 67 14.82 -14.23 0.51
N ARG A 68 14.64 -15.52 0.25
CA ARG A 68 14.97 -16.60 1.20
C ARG A 68 16.47 -16.67 1.51
N ASN A 69 17.33 -16.51 0.50
CA ASN A 69 18.79 -16.45 0.70
C ASN A 69 19.24 -15.22 1.50
N ALA A 70 18.44 -14.15 1.51
CA ALA A 70 18.67 -12.96 2.33
C ALA A 70 18.15 -13.09 3.78
N GLY A 71 17.54 -14.23 4.14
CA GLY A 71 16.97 -14.46 5.48
C GLY A 71 15.65 -13.71 5.74
N VAL A 72 14.99 -13.20 4.69
CA VAL A 72 13.75 -12.43 4.82
C VAL A 72 12.59 -13.22 4.20
N THR A 73 11.47 -13.31 4.91
CA THR A 73 10.25 -13.89 4.34
C THR A 73 9.58 -12.84 3.47
N ILE A 74 9.17 -13.21 2.26
CA ILE A 74 8.46 -12.26 1.38
C ILE A 74 7.18 -11.74 2.05
N ARG A 75 6.48 -12.59 2.81
CA ARG A 75 5.30 -12.19 3.59
C ARG A 75 5.57 -11.00 4.53
N SER A 76 6.74 -10.92 5.16
CA SER A 76 7.05 -9.78 6.04
C SER A 76 7.29 -8.48 5.23
N LEU A 77 7.91 -8.58 4.06
CA LEU A 77 8.07 -7.44 3.14
C LEU A 77 6.73 -6.93 2.62
N PHE A 78 5.78 -7.84 2.33
CA PHE A 78 4.40 -7.49 1.97
C PHE A 78 3.68 -6.75 3.08
N MET A 79 3.65 -7.33 4.28
CA MET A 79 2.99 -6.73 5.43
C MET A 79 3.59 -5.35 5.74
N LEU A 80 4.92 -5.20 5.64
CA LEU A 80 5.60 -3.92 5.82
C LEU A 80 5.20 -2.90 4.75
N THR A 81 5.18 -3.30 3.48
CA THR A 81 4.78 -2.42 2.35
C THR A 81 3.35 -1.94 2.54
N PHE A 82 2.43 -2.86 2.86
CA PHE A 82 1.05 -2.53 3.13
C PHE A 82 0.86 -1.63 4.33
N ALA A 83 1.57 -1.91 5.43
CA ALA A 83 1.50 -1.07 6.64
C ALA A 83 1.97 0.36 6.34
N ILE A 84 3.07 0.52 5.59
CA ILE A 84 3.56 1.84 5.18
C ILE A 84 2.55 2.55 4.27
N ASP A 85 2.02 1.85 3.26
CA ASP A 85 1.03 2.43 2.33
C ASP A 85 -0.27 2.84 3.04
N MET A 86 -0.78 2.01 3.96
CA MET A 86 -1.95 2.35 4.77
C MET A 86 -1.69 3.49 5.72
N LEU A 87 -0.53 3.55 6.36
CA LEU A 87 -0.16 4.65 7.24
C LEU A 87 -0.10 5.96 6.46
N LEU A 88 0.55 5.96 5.29
CA LEU A 88 0.59 7.13 4.39
C LEU A 88 -0.82 7.56 3.97
N PHE A 89 -1.69 6.60 3.61
CA PHE A 89 -3.06 6.88 3.25
C PHE A 89 -3.87 7.50 4.39
N ILE A 90 -3.82 6.91 5.59
CA ILE A 90 -4.53 7.42 6.78
C ILE A 90 -4.03 8.82 7.13
N THR A 91 -2.70 9.03 7.15
CA THR A 91 -2.11 10.35 7.43
C THR A 91 -2.56 11.38 6.41
N ALA A 92 -2.51 11.06 5.12
CA ALA A 92 -2.93 11.98 4.07
C ALA A 92 -4.43 12.31 4.16
N VAL A 93 -5.29 11.32 4.40
CA VAL A 93 -6.74 11.54 4.57
C VAL A 93 -7.02 12.39 5.80
N THR A 94 -6.32 12.14 6.91
CA THR A 94 -6.48 12.91 8.16
C THR A 94 -6.14 14.37 7.91
N ILE A 95 -5.00 14.64 7.29
CA ILE A 95 -4.58 16.00 6.91
C ILE A 95 -5.63 16.66 6.02
N TYR A 96 -6.11 15.96 4.98
CA TYR A 96 -7.13 16.49 4.06
C TYR A 96 -8.43 16.86 4.79
N LEU A 97 -8.94 15.98 5.65
CA LEU A 97 -10.18 16.23 6.40
C LEU A 97 -10.01 17.37 7.41
N SER A 98 -8.87 17.45 8.11
CA SER A 98 -8.56 18.55 9.01
C SER A 98 -8.52 19.90 8.29
N LEU A 99 -7.90 19.97 7.11
CA LEU A 99 -7.87 21.18 6.28
C LEU A 99 -9.27 21.55 5.77
N LYS A 100 -10.04 20.57 5.29
CA LYS A 100 -11.41 20.80 4.81
C LYS A 100 -12.32 21.32 5.92
N SER A 101 -12.19 20.79 7.14
CA SER A 101 -12.95 21.24 8.30
C SER A 101 -12.59 22.65 8.77
N SER A 102 -11.39 23.16 8.46
CA SER A 102 -10.97 24.51 8.83
C SER A 102 -11.51 25.60 7.88
N HIS A 103 -12.03 25.21 6.72
CA HIS A 103 -12.53 26.11 5.68
C HIS A 103 -14.04 25.99 5.44
N ALA A 104 -14.73 25.16 6.24
CA ALA A 104 -16.19 25.00 6.26
C ALA A 104 -16.78 25.70 7.47
#